data_AF-A0A1X4NF42-F1
#
_entry.id   AF-A0A1X4NF42-F1
#
_cell.length_a   1.000
_cell.length_b   1.000
_cell.length_c   1.000
_cell.angle_alpha   90.00
_cell.angle_beta   90.00
_cell.angle_gamma   90.00
#
_symmetry.space_group_name_H-M   'P 1'
#
loop_
_entity.id
_entity.type
_entity.pdbx_description
1 polymer ?
#
loop_
_entity_poly.entity_id
_entity_poly.type
_entity_poly.pdbx_seq_one_letter_code
_entity_poly.pdbx_strand_id
1 'polypeptide(L)'
;MFPARPPRQNPQLCQACRQPFLEEDELGFDFCGRSACLTRRQLERPELNQLRQAREARWLEVTQRRTAPLLDAVLSRLETPASEAVTGLVPFVDRPLVPLPADRRASFETHLRQVVDNSFTETPEGSEPLPPKDDPDYAQRAADEAEEPSVLNAACIACRGDCCLPGGTHHAFLSARTIDRFRWRHPSARAKDVISYYLAALPDESVQGSCVYHGAFGCTLKREDRSSICNTFLCWFRRELDKDHARKPGYGEVVVAIARTHTQRQEEDAPCVRVVSVAEDGVLTEHTDLKLPALSDVELAPFHAALSAVHTVKEERKR
;
A
#
# COMPACT_ATOMS: atom_id res chain seq x y z
N MET A 1 6.70 -45.13 45.51
CA MET A 1 5.48 -45.12 44.70
C MET A 1 4.67 -43.90 45.15
N PHE A 2 4.76 -42.78 44.43
CA PHE A 2 4.03 -41.56 44.81
C PHE A 2 2.56 -41.69 44.34
N PRO A 3 1.56 -41.35 45.17
CA PRO A 3 0.17 -41.43 44.75
C PRO A 3 -0.08 -40.45 43.61
N ALA A 4 -0.74 -40.94 42.55
CA ALA A 4 -1.21 -40.12 41.45
C ALA A 4 -2.13 -39.00 41.98
N ARG A 5 -1.87 -37.77 41.55
CA ARG A 5 -2.69 -36.60 41.90
C ARG A 5 -4.10 -36.83 41.34
N PRO A 6 -5.17 -36.62 42.13
CA PRO A 6 -6.52 -36.85 41.64
C PRO A 6 -6.83 -35.90 40.46
N PRO A 7 -7.55 -36.35 39.42
CA PRO A 7 -7.94 -35.50 38.32
C PRO A 7 -8.83 -34.36 38.84
N ARG A 8 -8.49 -33.12 38.49
CA ARG A 8 -9.32 -31.95 38.81
C ARG A 8 -10.64 -32.06 38.06
N GLN A 9 -11.76 -32.09 38.79
CA GLN A 9 -13.10 -32.39 38.27
C GLN A 9 -13.77 -31.26 37.47
N ASN A 10 -13.05 -30.19 37.10
CA ASN A 10 -13.60 -29.19 36.19
C ASN A 10 -12.59 -28.91 35.07
N PRO A 11 -12.96 -29.15 33.79
CA PRO A 11 -12.11 -28.72 32.68
C PRO A 11 -11.98 -27.21 32.76
N GLN A 12 -10.74 -26.70 32.84
CA GLN A 12 -10.55 -25.26 32.65
C GLN A 12 -11.10 -24.91 31.26
N LEU A 13 -11.96 -23.89 31.20
CA LEU A 13 -12.56 -23.43 29.96
C LEU A 13 -11.89 -22.12 29.56
N CYS A 14 -11.62 -21.98 28.26
CA CYS A 14 -11.15 -20.71 27.71
C CYS A 14 -12.18 -19.60 27.97
N GLN A 15 -11.74 -18.44 28.49
CA GLN A 15 -12.64 -17.32 28.76
C GLN A 15 -13.30 -16.76 27.47
N ALA A 16 -12.62 -16.88 26.32
CA ALA A 16 -13.12 -16.37 25.04
C ALA A 16 -14.16 -17.26 24.34
N CYS A 17 -13.94 -18.58 24.28
CA CYS A 17 -14.81 -19.50 23.51
C CYS A 17 -15.57 -20.51 24.38
N ARG A 18 -15.31 -20.54 25.69
CA ARG A 18 -15.91 -21.47 26.67
C ARG A 18 -15.69 -22.95 26.35
N GLN A 19 -14.74 -23.27 25.47
CA GLN A 19 -14.34 -24.64 25.16
C GLN A 19 -13.24 -25.10 26.15
N PRO A 20 -13.15 -26.41 26.42
CA PRO A 20 -12.03 -26.98 27.16
C PRO A 20 -10.69 -26.69 26.48
N PHE A 21 -9.64 -26.48 27.27
CA PHE A 21 -8.26 -26.47 26.77
C PHE A 21 -7.89 -27.84 26.17
N LEU A 22 -7.13 -27.85 25.08
CA LEU A 22 -6.53 -29.05 24.50
C LEU A 22 -5.27 -29.43 25.29
N GLU A 23 -4.81 -30.68 25.19
CA GLU A 23 -3.58 -31.14 25.87
C GLU A 23 -2.33 -30.35 25.43
N GLU A 24 -2.36 -29.78 24.22
CA GLU A 24 -1.32 -28.93 23.64
C GLU A 24 -1.36 -27.47 24.14
N ASP A 25 -2.46 -27.04 24.77
CA ASP A 25 -2.55 -25.71 25.36
C ASP A 25 -1.80 -25.69 26.70
N GLU A 26 -0.85 -24.77 26.88
CA GLU A 26 -0.16 -24.60 28.17
C GLU A 26 -1.15 -24.26 29.29
N LEU A 27 -1.34 -25.21 30.22
CA LEU A 27 -2.23 -25.05 31.38
C LEU A 27 -1.71 -23.95 32.32
N GLY A 28 -2.39 -22.81 32.33
CA GLY A 28 -2.00 -21.63 33.12
C GLY A 28 -2.45 -20.29 32.54
N PHE A 29 -2.95 -20.26 31.30
CA PHE A 29 -3.48 -19.05 30.66
C PHE A 29 -5.01 -19.00 30.68
N ASP A 30 -5.58 -17.79 30.70
CA ASP A 30 -7.03 -17.54 30.66
C ASP A 30 -7.68 -17.85 29.28
N PHE A 31 -6.88 -18.08 28.24
CA PHE A 31 -7.31 -18.22 26.86
C PHE A 31 -6.56 -19.36 26.16
N CYS A 32 -7.25 -20.16 25.33
CA CYS A 32 -6.64 -21.22 24.53
C CYS A 32 -5.87 -20.70 23.30
N GLY A 33 -5.03 -21.53 22.70
CA GLY A 33 -4.16 -21.21 21.57
C GLY A 33 -4.85 -21.09 20.21
N ARG A 34 -6.18 -21.28 20.14
CA ARG A 34 -6.93 -21.14 18.89
C ARG A 34 -6.87 -19.69 18.37
N SER A 35 -6.63 -19.52 17.07
CA SER A 35 -6.46 -18.20 16.42
C SER A 35 -7.57 -17.21 16.75
N ALA A 36 -8.84 -17.64 16.77
CA ALA A 36 -9.98 -16.79 17.14
C ALA A 36 -9.91 -16.29 18.60
N CYS A 37 -9.46 -17.12 19.53
CA CYS A 37 -9.31 -16.75 20.95
C CYS A 37 -8.07 -15.87 21.17
N LEU A 38 -6.99 -16.12 20.44
CA LEU A 38 -5.80 -15.25 20.44
C LEU A 38 -6.12 -13.86 19.88
N THR A 39 -6.84 -13.77 18.76
CA THR A 39 -7.30 -12.50 18.18
C THR A 39 -8.23 -11.78 19.14
N ARG A 40 -9.19 -12.49 19.75
CA ARG A 40 -10.09 -11.92 20.75
C ARG A 40 -9.33 -11.40 21.98
N ARG A 41 -8.36 -12.15 22.51
CA ARG A 41 -7.45 -11.70 23.58
C ARG A 41 -6.67 -10.44 23.18
N GLN A 42 -6.23 -10.32 21.93
CA GLN A 42 -5.55 -9.12 21.45
C GLN A 42 -6.51 -7.91 21.36
N LEU A 43 -7.76 -8.13 20.93
CA LEU A 43 -8.78 -7.10 20.83
C LEU A 43 -9.34 -6.67 22.20
N GLU A 44 -9.42 -7.59 23.16
CA GLU A 44 -9.92 -7.37 24.53
C GLU A 44 -8.86 -6.80 25.49
N ARG A 45 -7.71 -6.31 24.97
CA ARG A 45 -6.74 -5.52 25.74
C ARG A 45 -6.97 -4.02 25.46
N PRO A 46 -7.94 -3.37 26.13
CA PRO A 46 -8.30 -1.98 25.87
C PRO A 46 -7.12 -1.03 26.03
N GLU A 47 -6.23 -1.30 26.98
CA GLU A 47 -4.99 -0.52 27.19
C GLU A 47 -4.09 -0.54 25.95
N LEU A 48 -3.90 -1.71 25.30
CA LEU A 48 -3.08 -1.80 24.08
C LEU A 48 -3.73 -1.09 22.90
N ASN A 49 -5.06 -1.16 22.78
CA ASN A 49 -5.79 -0.44 21.74
C ASN A 49 -5.72 1.07 21.98
N GLN A 50 -5.90 1.54 23.21
CA GLN A 50 -5.75 2.94 23.58
C GLN A 50 -4.33 3.45 23.30
N LEU A 51 -3.30 2.66 23.65
CA LEU A 51 -1.91 3.02 23.34
C LEU A 51 -1.64 3.09 21.83
N ARG A 52 -2.20 2.18 21.03
CA ARG A 52 -2.12 2.22 19.56
C ARG A 52 -2.81 3.47 19.01
N GLN A 53 -4.05 3.74 19.44
CA GLN A 53 -4.81 4.92 19.03
C GLN A 53 -4.09 6.22 19.41
N ALA A 54 -3.56 6.32 20.64
CA ALA A 54 -2.80 7.48 21.08
C ALA A 54 -1.51 7.66 20.26
N ARG A 55 -0.83 6.57 19.90
CA ARG A 55 0.36 6.59 19.04
C ARG A 55 0.02 7.05 17.62
N GLU A 56 -1.06 6.55 17.03
CA GLU A 56 -1.54 6.94 15.71
C GLU A 56 -2.00 8.40 15.67
N ALA A 57 -2.77 8.84 16.67
CA ALA A 57 -3.20 10.23 16.80
C ALA A 57 -2.01 11.19 16.92
N ARG A 58 -1.03 10.85 17.77
CA ARG A 58 0.20 11.64 17.89
C ARG A 58 1.01 11.63 16.60
N TRP A 59 1.11 10.49 15.92
CA TRP A 59 1.80 10.41 14.63
C TRP A 59 1.14 11.34 13.60
N LEU A 60 -0.18 11.33 13.52
CA LEU A 60 -0.94 12.19 12.61
C LEU A 60 -0.78 13.67 12.94
N GLU A 61 -0.83 14.04 14.23
CA GLU A 61 -0.66 15.43 14.67
C GLU A 61 0.72 15.98 14.26
N VAL A 62 1.80 15.24 14.56
CA VAL A 62 3.17 15.63 14.17
C VAL A 62 3.33 15.64 12.65
N THR A 63 2.69 14.70 11.95
CA THR A 63 2.67 14.67 10.49
C THR A 63 2.08 15.96 9.93
N GLN A 64 0.87 16.31 10.35
CA GLN A 64 0.16 17.51 9.88
C GLN A 64 0.99 18.78 10.11
N ARG A 65 1.57 18.95 11.31
CA ARG A 65 2.41 20.12 11.64
C ARG A 65 3.65 20.20 10.74
N ARG A 66 4.35 19.09 10.52
CA ARG A 66 5.58 19.08 9.70
C ARG A 66 5.30 19.20 8.20
N THR A 67 4.18 18.70 7.72
CA THR A 67 3.85 18.76 6.28
C THR A 67 3.13 20.05 5.88
N ALA A 68 2.52 20.78 6.83
CA ALA A 68 1.79 22.01 6.52
C ALA A 68 2.64 23.06 5.76
N PRO A 69 3.88 23.39 6.16
CA PRO A 69 4.71 24.34 5.40
C PRO A 69 5.02 23.88 3.98
N LEU A 70 5.10 22.56 3.75
CA LEU A 70 5.34 22.00 2.41
C LEU A 70 4.11 22.15 1.52
N LEU A 71 2.92 21.88 2.08
CA LEU A 71 1.66 22.11 1.40
C LEU A 71 1.50 23.60 1.05
N ASP A 72 1.68 24.50 2.02
CA ASP A 72 1.57 25.94 1.82
C ASP A 72 2.53 26.46 0.73
N ALA A 73 3.78 25.96 0.72
CA ALA A 73 4.77 26.31 -0.28
C ALA A 73 4.36 25.88 -1.70
N VAL A 74 3.81 24.67 -1.86
CA VAL A 74 3.32 24.21 -3.17
C VAL A 74 2.08 24.97 -3.59
N LEU A 75 1.11 25.14 -2.70
CA LEU A 75 -0.13 25.86 -2.99
C LEU A 75 0.12 27.30 -3.41
N SER A 76 1.09 27.96 -2.76
CA SER A 76 1.53 29.30 -3.16
C SER A 76 2.15 29.33 -4.56
N ARG A 77 2.91 28.30 -4.96
CA ARG A 77 3.50 28.18 -6.32
C ARG A 77 2.44 27.94 -7.39
N LEU A 78 1.38 27.21 -7.03
CA LEU A 78 0.25 26.91 -7.90
C LEU A 78 -0.82 28.01 -7.89
N GLU A 79 -0.61 29.07 -7.10
CA GLU A 79 -1.59 30.15 -6.88
C GLU A 79 -2.98 29.62 -6.48
N THR A 80 -3.02 28.47 -5.80
CA THR A 80 -4.25 27.75 -5.45
C THR A 80 -4.59 27.96 -3.98
N PRO A 81 -5.79 28.47 -3.64
CA PRO A 81 -6.23 28.56 -2.25
C PRO A 81 -6.31 27.19 -1.58
N ALA A 82 -5.89 27.09 -0.32
CA ALA A 82 -5.94 25.84 0.44
C ALA A 82 -7.36 25.26 0.59
N SER A 83 -8.40 26.10 0.53
CA SER A 83 -9.81 25.68 0.54
C SER A 83 -10.23 24.95 -0.75
N GLU A 84 -9.53 25.21 -1.84
CA GLU A 84 -9.84 24.72 -3.18
C GLU A 84 -8.94 23.55 -3.59
N ALA A 85 -7.74 23.45 -3.03
CA ALA A 85 -6.84 22.35 -3.30
C ALA A 85 -7.30 21.02 -2.68
N VAL A 86 -7.09 19.95 -3.44
CA VAL A 86 -7.17 18.58 -2.94
C VAL A 86 -5.79 18.21 -2.41
N THR A 87 -5.73 17.81 -1.13
CA THR A 87 -4.45 17.47 -0.49
C THR A 87 -4.45 16.04 0.04
N GLY A 88 -3.32 15.36 -0.11
CA GLY A 88 -3.17 13.97 0.30
C GLY A 88 -1.89 13.71 1.08
N LEU A 89 -1.96 12.78 2.02
CA LEU A 89 -0.78 12.18 2.65
C LEU A 89 -0.66 10.73 2.16
N VAL A 90 0.55 10.27 1.84
CA VAL A 90 0.82 8.87 1.47
C VAL A 90 2.09 8.36 2.18
N PRO A 91 2.33 7.04 2.24
CA PRO A 91 3.58 6.51 2.76
C PRO A 91 4.74 6.88 1.83
N PHE A 92 5.86 7.31 2.38
CA PHE A 92 7.11 7.43 1.63
C PHE A 92 7.77 6.06 1.51
N VAL A 93 7.80 5.51 0.30
CA VAL A 93 8.64 4.36 -0.02
C VAL A 93 9.92 4.87 -0.67
N ASP A 94 11.04 4.62 0.02
CA ASP A 94 12.38 5.02 -0.41
C ASP A 94 12.94 4.01 -1.41
N ARG A 95 12.43 4.07 -2.65
CA ARG A 95 12.90 3.22 -3.74
C ARG A 95 13.23 4.07 -4.96
N PRO A 96 14.47 3.98 -5.47
CA PRO A 96 14.86 4.73 -6.66
C PRO A 96 14.17 4.16 -7.90
N LEU A 97 14.10 5.00 -8.94
CA LEU A 97 13.87 4.53 -10.30
C LEU A 97 15.20 3.97 -10.82
N VAL A 98 15.14 2.79 -11.42
CA VAL A 98 16.30 2.12 -12.01
C VAL A 98 15.87 1.46 -13.32
N PRO A 99 16.79 1.28 -14.29
CA PRO A 99 16.53 0.43 -15.43
C PRO A 99 16.04 -0.95 -14.97
N LEU A 100 15.01 -1.50 -15.63
CA LEU A 100 14.46 -2.80 -15.25
C LEU A 100 15.55 -3.87 -15.35
N PRO A 101 15.93 -4.55 -14.24
CA PRO A 101 16.98 -5.56 -14.28
C PRO A 101 16.68 -6.68 -15.28
N ALA A 102 17.69 -7.11 -16.03
CA ALA A 102 17.53 -8.05 -17.14
C ALA A 102 16.97 -9.42 -16.69
N ASP A 103 17.37 -9.89 -15.51
CA ASP A 103 16.85 -11.11 -14.87
C ASP A 103 15.36 -10.98 -14.54
N ARG A 104 14.94 -9.83 -14.00
CA ARG A 104 13.53 -9.54 -13.71
C ARG A 104 12.71 -9.43 -14.99
N ARG A 105 13.25 -8.79 -16.03
CA ARG A 105 12.62 -8.72 -17.36
C ARG A 105 12.44 -10.13 -17.94
N ALA A 106 13.48 -10.95 -17.93
CA ALA A 106 13.43 -12.32 -18.45
C ALA A 106 12.46 -13.21 -17.67
N SER A 107 12.45 -13.09 -16.33
CA SER A 107 11.51 -13.80 -15.46
C SER A 107 10.06 -13.39 -15.72
N PHE A 108 9.81 -12.09 -15.88
CA PHE A 108 8.50 -11.58 -16.27
C PHE A 108 8.07 -12.06 -17.66
N GLU A 109 8.96 -11.99 -18.66
CA GLU A 109 8.67 -12.46 -20.02
C GLU A 109 8.34 -13.96 -20.05
N THR A 110 9.06 -14.77 -19.28
CA THR A 110 8.76 -16.21 -19.12
C THR A 110 7.37 -16.43 -18.55
N HIS A 111 7.02 -15.73 -17.47
CA HIS A 111 5.68 -15.79 -16.88
C HIS A 111 4.60 -15.33 -17.86
N LEU A 112 4.84 -14.22 -18.57
CA LEU A 112 3.91 -13.67 -19.57
C LEU A 112 3.62 -14.69 -20.68
N ARG A 113 4.66 -15.34 -21.22
CA ARG A 113 4.50 -16.40 -22.22
C ARG A 113 3.66 -17.55 -21.68
N GLN A 114 3.95 -18.02 -20.47
CA GLN A 114 3.18 -19.08 -19.82
C GLN A 114 1.69 -18.73 -19.68
N VAL A 115 1.34 -17.53 -19.21
CA VAL A 115 -0.08 -17.16 -19.02
C VAL A 115 -0.80 -16.90 -20.35
N VAL A 116 -0.08 -16.44 -21.37
CA VAL A 116 -0.60 -16.32 -22.74
C VAL A 116 -0.87 -17.71 -23.31
N ASP A 117 0.09 -18.63 -23.26
CA ASP A 117 -0.07 -20.00 -23.75
C ASP A 117 -1.24 -20.71 -23.07
N ASN A 118 -1.39 -20.54 -21.75
CA ASN A 118 -2.52 -21.09 -21.00
C ASN A 118 -3.87 -20.56 -21.52
N SER A 119 -3.99 -19.24 -21.75
CA SER A 119 -5.22 -18.62 -22.31
C SER A 119 -5.56 -19.14 -23.71
N PHE A 120 -4.57 -19.25 -24.59
CA PHE A 120 -4.79 -19.75 -25.96
C PHE A 120 -4.99 -21.26 -26.03
N THR A 121 -4.58 -22.02 -25.02
CA THR A 121 -4.89 -23.46 -24.92
C THR A 121 -6.35 -23.70 -24.57
N GLU A 122 -6.92 -22.90 -23.65
CA GLU A 122 -8.33 -23.01 -23.26
C GLU A 122 -9.29 -22.54 -24.35
N THR A 123 -8.90 -21.50 -25.11
CA THR A 123 -9.63 -21.02 -26.29
C THR A 123 -8.66 -20.86 -27.46
N PRO A 124 -8.61 -21.79 -28.43
CA PRO A 124 -7.64 -21.78 -29.53
C PRO A 124 -7.70 -20.54 -30.42
N GLU A 125 -6.57 -20.21 -31.06
CA GLU A 125 -6.50 -19.15 -32.07
C GLU A 125 -7.54 -19.35 -33.19
N GLY A 126 -8.16 -18.26 -33.63
CA GLY A 126 -9.20 -18.27 -34.67
C GLY A 126 -10.61 -18.62 -34.18
N SER A 127 -10.78 -18.99 -32.90
CA SER A 127 -12.09 -19.03 -32.25
C SER A 127 -12.41 -17.66 -31.67
N GLU A 128 -13.65 -17.17 -31.81
CA GLU A 128 -14.06 -15.92 -31.16
C GLU A 128 -14.09 -16.13 -29.62
N PRO A 129 -13.15 -15.52 -28.87
CA PRO A 129 -13.20 -15.59 -27.43
C PRO A 129 -14.34 -14.67 -26.99
N LEU A 130 -15.39 -15.24 -26.41
CA LEU A 130 -16.51 -14.49 -25.88
C LEU A 130 -16.41 -14.41 -24.36
N PRO A 131 -16.77 -13.27 -23.74
CA PRO A 131 -16.94 -13.23 -22.29
C PRO A 131 -17.99 -14.29 -21.91
N PRO A 132 -17.83 -15.00 -20.77
CA PRO A 132 -18.85 -15.94 -20.35
C PRO A 132 -20.17 -15.18 -20.16
N LYS A 133 -21.25 -15.67 -20.80
CA LYS A 133 -22.56 -14.99 -20.83
C LYS A 133 -23.12 -14.69 -19.44
N ASP A 134 -22.73 -15.50 -18.46
CA ASP A 134 -23.17 -15.42 -17.06
C ASP A 134 -22.02 -15.02 -16.11
N ASP A 135 -21.00 -14.29 -16.58
CA ASP A 135 -19.94 -13.78 -15.69
C ASP A 135 -20.38 -12.44 -15.05
N PRO A 136 -20.95 -12.43 -13.82
CA PRO A 136 -21.35 -11.19 -13.13
C PRO A 136 -20.17 -10.24 -12.90
N ASP A 137 -18.97 -10.84 -12.85
CA ASP A 137 -17.68 -10.18 -12.69
C ASP A 137 -17.36 -9.37 -13.97
N TYR A 138 -17.89 -9.69 -15.15
CA TYR A 138 -17.69 -8.90 -16.39
C TYR A 138 -18.46 -7.56 -16.37
N ALA A 139 -19.71 -7.55 -15.91
CA ALA A 139 -20.52 -6.33 -15.83
C ALA A 139 -20.02 -5.37 -14.74
N GLN A 140 -19.65 -5.91 -13.57
CA GLN A 140 -19.10 -5.12 -12.47
C GLN A 140 -17.71 -4.55 -12.80
N ARG A 141 -16.92 -5.27 -13.62
CA ARG A 141 -15.57 -4.85 -14.05
C ARG A 141 -15.53 -3.57 -14.87
N ALA A 142 -16.54 -3.30 -15.70
CA ALA A 142 -16.54 -2.07 -16.48
C ALA A 142 -16.47 -0.82 -15.58
N ALA A 143 -17.06 -0.90 -14.38
CA ALA A 143 -16.91 0.15 -13.37
C ALA A 143 -15.51 0.14 -12.72
N ASP A 144 -14.93 -1.03 -12.43
CA ASP A 144 -13.59 -1.13 -11.85
C ASP A 144 -12.48 -0.71 -12.83
N GLU A 145 -12.68 -0.93 -14.13
CA GLU A 145 -11.76 -0.61 -15.23
C GLU A 145 -11.97 0.80 -15.79
N ALA A 146 -13.01 1.51 -15.35
CA ALA A 146 -13.26 2.90 -15.74
C ALA A 146 -12.03 3.76 -15.47
N GLU A 147 -11.77 4.70 -16.38
CA GLU A 147 -10.64 5.61 -16.26
C GLU A 147 -10.71 6.36 -14.94
N GLU A 148 -9.64 6.28 -14.16
CA GLU A 148 -9.52 7.02 -12.92
C GLU A 148 -9.05 8.44 -13.23
N PRO A 149 -9.52 9.43 -12.47
CA PRO A 149 -8.97 10.78 -12.54
C PRO A 149 -7.43 10.74 -12.43
N SER A 150 -6.74 11.39 -13.37
CA SER A 150 -5.27 11.38 -13.47
C SER A 150 -4.59 11.85 -12.18
N VAL A 151 -5.24 12.74 -11.45
CA VAL A 151 -4.95 13.12 -10.05
C VAL A 151 -4.65 11.95 -9.14
N LEU A 152 -5.38 10.85 -9.21
CA LEU A 152 -5.22 9.74 -8.28
C LEU A 152 -3.88 9.02 -8.51
N ASN A 153 -3.19 9.30 -9.62
CA ASN A 153 -1.81 8.88 -9.86
C ASN A 153 -0.82 9.67 -9.00
N ALA A 154 -1.12 10.92 -8.60
CA ALA A 154 -0.26 11.71 -7.71
C ALA A 154 0.06 10.94 -6.42
N ALA A 155 -0.94 10.24 -5.86
CA ALA A 155 -0.76 9.37 -4.72
C ALA A 155 0.23 8.21 -4.98
N CYS A 156 0.10 7.52 -6.13
CA CYS A 156 0.99 6.42 -6.50
C CYS A 156 2.42 6.92 -6.73
N ILE A 157 2.56 8.06 -7.40
CA ILE A 157 3.85 8.66 -7.78
C ILE A 157 4.58 9.18 -6.55
N ALA A 158 3.89 9.87 -5.65
CA ALA A 158 4.45 10.30 -4.38
C ALA A 158 4.84 9.07 -3.53
N CYS A 159 3.99 8.05 -3.48
CA CYS A 159 4.22 6.86 -2.66
C CYS A 159 5.39 6.00 -3.14
N ARG A 160 5.52 5.75 -4.44
CA ARG A 160 6.45 4.78 -5.06
C ARG A 160 6.34 3.36 -4.48
N GLY A 161 5.10 2.95 -4.18
CA GLY A 161 4.73 1.54 -4.36
C GLY A 161 4.45 0.71 -3.12
N ASP A 162 3.90 1.29 -2.05
CA ASP A 162 3.44 0.50 -0.89
C ASP A 162 2.49 -0.65 -1.31
N CYS A 163 1.55 -0.38 -2.22
CA CYS A 163 0.63 -1.40 -2.74
C CYS A 163 1.14 -2.13 -4.01
N CYS A 164 2.02 -1.52 -4.80
CA CYS A 164 2.52 -2.11 -6.05
C CYS A 164 3.70 -3.07 -5.83
N LEU A 165 4.34 -3.01 -4.67
CA LEU A 165 5.50 -3.85 -4.32
C LEU A 165 5.28 -5.34 -4.56
N PRO A 166 4.18 -5.96 -4.10
CA PRO A 166 3.98 -7.40 -4.30
C PRO A 166 3.83 -7.77 -5.79
N GLY A 167 3.40 -6.84 -6.65
CA GLY A 167 3.39 -7.05 -8.10
C GLY A 167 4.79 -7.32 -8.69
N GLY A 168 5.85 -6.93 -7.99
CA GLY A 168 7.24 -7.21 -8.38
C GLY A 168 7.59 -8.70 -8.28
N THR A 169 7.10 -9.39 -7.25
CA THR A 169 7.31 -10.83 -7.03
C THR A 169 6.22 -11.70 -7.66
N HIS A 170 5.06 -11.13 -7.97
CA HIS A 170 3.92 -11.82 -8.56
C HIS A 170 3.71 -11.49 -10.05
N HIS A 171 4.72 -10.96 -10.73
CA HIS A 171 4.69 -10.67 -12.18
C HIS A 171 3.45 -9.86 -12.61
N ALA A 172 3.23 -8.72 -11.95
CA ALA A 172 2.06 -7.84 -12.15
C ALA A 172 0.70 -8.52 -11.91
N PHE A 173 0.70 -9.69 -11.26
CA PHE A 173 -0.45 -10.56 -11.07
C PHE A 173 -1.15 -10.95 -12.37
N LEU A 174 -0.42 -10.97 -13.49
CA LEU A 174 -0.97 -11.43 -14.77
C LEU A 174 -1.30 -12.91 -14.66
N SER A 175 -2.44 -13.28 -15.23
CA SER A 175 -2.98 -14.64 -15.25
C SER A 175 -3.62 -14.91 -16.62
N ALA A 176 -3.92 -16.17 -16.94
CA ALA A 176 -4.62 -16.53 -18.17
C ALA A 176 -5.93 -15.74 -18.32
N ARG A 177 -6.70 -15.59 -17.22
CA ARG A 177 -7.93 -14.77 -17.19
C ARG A 177 -7.69 -13.31 -17.56
N THR A 178 -6.52 -12.75 -17.24
CA THR A 178 -6.15 -11.38 -17.69
C THR A 178 -5.94 -11.33 -19.20
N ILE A 179 -5.34 -12.37 -19.77
CA ILE A 179 -5.14 -12.48 -21.21
C ILE A 179 -6.46 -12.74 -21.95
N ASP A 180 -7.35 -13.57 -21.40
CA ASP A 180 -8.68 -13.80 -21.98
C ASP A 180 -9.45 -12.49 -22.13
N ARG A 181 -9.41 -11.62 -21.11
CA ARG A 181 -10.03 -10.29 -21.15
C ARG A 181 -9.46 -9.41 -22.25
N PHE A 182 -8.14 -9.39 -22.40
CA PHE A 182 -7.50 -8.67 -23.50
C PHE A 182 -8.01 -9.20 -24.85
N ARG A 183 -8.11 -10.52 -25.00
CA ARG A 183 -8.58 -11.16 -26.24
C ARG A 183 -10.07 -10.90 -26.52
N TRP A 184 -10.92 -10.78 -25.50
CA TRP A 184 -12.33 -10.39 -25.70
C TRP A 184 -12.45 -8.98 -26.31
N ARG A 185 -11.58 -8.05 -25.90
CA ARG A 185 -11.51 -6.69 -26.47
C ARG A 185 -10.77 -6.66 -27.81
N HIS A 186 -9.91 -7.63 -28.06
CA HIS A 186 -9.10 -7.74 -29.27
C HIS A 186 -9.19 -9.16 -29.88
N PRO A 187 -10.35 -9.57 -30.44
CA PRO A 187 -10.58 -10.95 -30.89
C PRO A 187 -9.61 -11.44 -31.97
N SER A 188 -9.03 -10.52 -32.75
CA SER A 188 -8.05 -10.82 -33.80
C SER A 188 -6.61 -10.91 -33.30
N ALA A 189 -6.34 -10.59 -32.03
CA ALA A 189 -4.99 -10.65 -31.48
C ALA A 189 -4.51 -12.09 -31.35
N ARG A 190 -3.32 -12.38 -31.89
CA ARG A 190 -2.64 -13.68 -31.70
C ARG A 190 -1.75 -13.65 -30.48
N ALA A 191 -1.29 -14.82 -30.03
CA ALA A 191 -0.44 -14.93 -28.84
C ALA A 191 0.78 -13.97 -28.87
N LYS A 192 1.44 -13.87 -30.02
CA LYS A 192 2.60 -12.95 -30.20
C LYS A 192 2.23 -11.47 -30.13
N ASP A 193 1.01 -11.11 -30.53
CA ASP A 193 0.54 -9.72 -30.54
C ASP A 193 0.26 -9.30 -29.09
N VAL A 194 -0.32 -10.20 -28.28
CA VAL A 194 -0.50 -10.02 -26.83
C VAL A 194 0.84 -9.87 -26.11
N ILE A 195 1.80 -10.77 -26.34
CA ILE A 195 3.13 -10.69 -25.71
C ILE A 195 3.80 -9.37 -26.05
N SER A 196 3.77 -8.97 -27.33
CA SER A 196 4.36 -7.72 -27.79
C SER A 196 3.72 -6.49 -27.13
N TYR A 197 2.40 -6.49 -26.96
CA TYR A 197 1.68 -5.42 -26.28
C TYR A 197 2.16 -5.22 -24.84
N TYR A 198 2.18 -6.29 -24.04
CA TYR A 198 2.59 -6.22 -22.64
C TYR A 198 4.08 -5.89 -22.49
N LEU A 199 4.96 -6.43 -23.34
CA LEU A 199 6.39 -6.09 -23.29
C LEU A 199 6.67 -4.64 -23.73
N ALA A 200 5.90 -4.10 -24.67
CA ALA A 200 6.01 -2.70 -25.12
C ALA A 200 5.54 -1.70 -24.05
N ALA A 201 4.71 -2.14 -23.10
CA ALA A 201 4.26 -1.31 -21.98
C ALA A 201 5.31 -1.23 -20.84
N LEU A 202 6.43 -1.96 -20.90
CA LEU A 202 7.49 -1.84 -19.89
C LEU A 202 8.16 -0.47 -20.00
N PRO A 203 8.31 0.27 -18.88
CA PRO A 203 9.03 1.54 -18.89
C PRO A 203 10.54 1.33 -19.04
N ASP A 204 11.25 2.36 -19.48
CA ASP A 204 12.72 2.39 -19.50
C ASP A 204 13.30 2.23 -18.08
N GLU A 205 12.69 2.92 -17.11
CA GLU A 205 13.00 2.83 -15.70
C GLU A 205 11.77 2.43 -14.87
N SER A 206 11.98 1.55 -13.90
CA SER A 206 10.95 1.09 -12.97
C SER A 206 11.39 1.30 -11.53
N VAL A 207 10.42 1.44 -10.62
CA VAL A 207 10.71 1.53 -9.19
C VAL A 207 11.37 0.23 -8.72
N GLN A 208 12.55 0.34 -8.12
CA GLN A 208 13.38 -0.79 -7.75
C GLN A 208 12.60 -1.80 -6.90
N GLY A 209 12.52 -3.05 -7.37
CA GLY A 209 11.84 -4.15 -6.66
C GLY A 209 10.31 -4.07 -6.63
N SER A 210 9.68 -3.08 -7.27
CA SER A 210 8.21 -3.00 -7.42
C SER A 210 7.73 -3.73 -8.68
N CYS A 211 6.43 -3.68 -8.98
CA CYS A 211 5.86 -4.20 -10.23
C CYS A 211 6.63 -3.72 -11.48
N VAL A 212 6.78 -4.58 -12.49
CA VAL A 212 7.54 -4.27 -13.72
C VAL A 212 6.97 -3.10 -14.53
N TYR A 213 5.68 -2.81 -14.39
CA TYR A 213 5.01 -1.67 -15.02
C TYR A 213 5.05 -0.39 -14.19
N HIS A 214 5.68 -0.40 -13.01
CA HIS A 214 5.71 0.76 -12.12
C HIS A 214 6.83 1.73 -12.54
N GLY A 215 6.53 2.59 -13.50
CA GLY A 215 7.43 3.64 -13.98
C GLY A 215 7.41 4.90 -13.12
N ALA A 216 8.04 5.96 -13.61
CA ALA A 216 8.17 7.25 -12.92
C ALA A 216 6.82 7.89 -12.56
N PHE A 217 5.83 7.74 -13.45
CA PHE A 217 4.50 8.34 -13.33
C PHE A 217 3.41 7.34 -12.93
N GLY A 218 3.80 6.26 -12.24
CA GLY A 218 2.89 5.19 -11.85
C GLY A 218 2.87 4.04 -12.83
N CYS A 219 1.73 3.36 -12.96
CA CYS A 219 1.64 2.17 -13.79
C CYS A 219 1.55 2.54 -15.28
N THR A 220 2.51 2.08 -16.09
CA THR A 220 2.55 2.31 -17.54
C THR A 220 1.56 1.45 -18.34
N LEU A 221 1.03 0.40 -17.72
CA LEU A 221 -0.01 -0.43 -18.32
C LEU A 221 -1.36 0.27 -18.19
N LYS A 222 -2.14 0.27 -19.28
CA LYS A 222 -3.52 0.77 -19.30
C LYS A 222 -4.39 0.01 -18.32
N ARG A 223 -5.36 0.71 -17.73
CA ARG A 223 -6.14 0.20 -16.58
C ARG A 223 -6.90 -1.08 -16.93
N GLU A 224 -7.56 -1.10 -18.08
CA GLU A 224 -8.32 -2.22 -18.62
C GLU A 224 -7.47 -3.48 -18.84
N ASP A 225 -6.15 -3.34 -19.00
CA ASP A 225 -5.20 -4.44 -19.21
C ASP A 225 -4.49 -4.89 -17.94
N ARG A 226 -4.71 -4.18 -16.82
CA ARG A 226 -4.17 -4.59 -15.52
C ARG A 226 -4.86 -5.85 -15.02
N SER A 227 -4.20 -6.52 -14.08
CA SER A 227 -4.81 -7.62 -13.34
C SER A 227 -6.00 -7.13 -12.49
N SER A 228 -6.93 -8.03 -12.17
CA SER A 228 -8.14 -7.66 -11.41
C SER A 228 -7.80 -7.04 -10.05
N ILE A 229 -6.78 -7.56 -9.35
CA ILE A 229 -6.35 -7.01 -8.06
C ILE A 229 -5.86 -5.56 -8.19
N CYS A 230 -5.26 -5.18 -9.32
CA CYS A 230 -4.81 -3.81 -9.54
C CYS A 230 -5.96 -2.83 -9.81
N ASN A 231 -7.11 -3.32 -10.30
CA ASN A 231 -8.29 -2.49 -10.58
C ASN A 231 -9.25 -2.41 -9.39
N THR A 232 -9.35 -3.47 -8.58
CA THR A 232 -10.24 -3.50 -7.41
C THR A 232 -9.58 -2.98 -6.13
N PHE A 233 -8.24 -3.01 -6.06
CA PHE A 233 -7.53 -2.52 -4.89
C PHE A 233 -7.32 -1.00 -4.96
N LEU A 234 -8.12 -0.26 -4.19
CA LEU A 234 -7.86 1.14 -3.88
C LEU A 234 -7.29 1.24 -2.46
N CYS A 235 -6.01 1.60 -2.35
CA CYS A 235 -5.39 1.78 -1.03
C CYS A 235 -6.10 2.91 -0.26
N TRP A 236 -6.07 2.86 1.07
CA TRP A 236 -6.76 3.83 1.91
C TRP A 236 -6.46 5.28 1.52
N PHE A 237 -5.19 5.60 1.22
CA PHE A 237 -4.79 6.96 0.84
C PHE A 237 -5.44 7.43 -0.46
N ARG A 238 -5.52 6.57 -1.48
CA ARG A 238 -6.20 6.91 -2.75
C ARG A 238 -7.71 7.06 -2.54
N ARG A 239 -8.32 6.25 -1.67
CA ARG A 239 -9.75 6.37 -1.33
C ARG A 239 -10.06 7.72 -0.68
N GLU A 240 -9.20 8.20 0.21
CA GLU A 240 -9.40 9.51 0.84
C GLU A 240 -9.15 10.65 -0.16
N LEU A 241 -8.15 10.52 -1.02
CA LEU A 241 -7.88 11.50 -2.07
C LEU A 241 -9.04 11.60 -3.07
N ASP A 242 -9.60 10.47 -3.50
CA ASP A 242 -10.75 10.39 -4.41
C ASP A 242 -12.00 11.04 -3.80
N LYS A 243 -12.26 10.81 -2.51
CA LYS A 243 -13.36 11.49 -1.79
C LYS A 243 -13.18 13.00 -1.73
N ASP A 244 -11.95 13.49 -1.53
CA ASP A 244 -11.68 14.93 -1.47
C ASP A 244 -11.76 15.56 -2.87
N HIS A 245 -11.21 14.90 -3.89
CA HIS A 245 -11.35 15.29 -5.30
C HIS A 245 -12.82 15.37 -5.74
N ALA A 246 -13.66 14.39 -5.38
CA ALA A 246 -15.08 14.42 -5.68
C ALA A 246 -15.83 15.61 -5.05
N ARG A 247 -15.31 16.18 -3.95
CA ARG A 247 -15.87 17.38 -3.30
C ARG A 247 -15.33 18.68 -3.89
N LYS A 248 -14.19 18.63 -4.57
CA LYS A 248 -13.45 19.77 -5.14
C LYS A 248 -13.02 19.46 -6.58
N PRO A 249 -13.97 19.20 -7.51
CA PRO A 249 -13.62 18.89 -8.89
C PRO A 249 -12.99 20.12 -9.57
N GLY A 250 -12.02 19.89 -10.46
CA GLY A 250 -11.42 20.94 -11.29
C GLY A 250 -10.25 21.71 -10.65
N TYR A 251 -9.74 21.27 -9.50
CA TYR A 251 -8.55 21.85 -8.88
C TYR A 251 -7.37 20.89 -8.93
N GLY A 252 -6.16 21.44 -9.06
CA GLY A 252 -4.92 20.67 -8.95
C GLY A 252 -4.70 20.10 -7.55
N GLU A 253 -3.87 19.07 -7.48
CA GLU A 253 -3.72 18.26 -6.27
C GLU A 253 -2.30 18.22 -5.78
N VAL A 254 -2.15 18.22 -4.45
CA VAL A 254 -0.85 18.20 -3.79
C VAL A 254 -0.79 17.00 -2.86
N VAL A 255 0.13 16.09 -3.14
CA VAL A 255 0.35 14.89 -2.32
C VAL A 255 1.72 14.91 -1.69
N VAL A 256 1.75 14.73 -0.37
CA VAL A 256 2.97 14.59 0.42
C VAL A 256 3.12 13.14 0.84
N ALA A 257 4.14 12.46 0.32
CA ALA A 257 4.58 11.18 0.86
C ALA A 257 5.45 11.41 2.07
N ILE A 258 5.22 10.69 3.16
CA ILE A 258 6.00 10.81 4.40
C ILE A 258 6.33 9.45 5.00
N ALA A 259 7.56 9.29 5.49
CA ALA A 259 8.00 8.02 6.06
C ALA A 259 7.33 7.80 7.42
N ARG A 260 6.88 6.58 7.72
CA ARG A 260 6.27 6.26 9.03
C ARG A 260 7.18 6.60 10.21
N THR A 261 8.50 6.55 10.01
CA THR A 261 9.51 6.83 11.03
C THR A 261 9.86 8.33 11.13
N HIS A 262 9.21 9.23 10.40
CA HIS A 262 9.59 10.65 10.39
C HIS A 262 9.55 11.27 11.81
N THR A 263 8.61 10.85 12.67
CA THR A 263 8.53 11.30 14.07
C THR A 263 9.70 10.88 14.95
N GLN A 264 10.58 10.01 14.45
CA GLN A 264 11.80 9.56 15.11
C GLN A 264 13.06 10.17 14.50
N ARG A 265 12.93 10.93 13.41
CA ARG A 265 14.05 11.56 12.70
C ARG A 265 14.08 13.05 13.02
N GLN A 266 15.14 13.46 13.72
CA GLN A 266 15.34 14.82 14.23
C GLN A 266 15.98 15.75 13.18
N GLU A 267 16.71 15.19 12.22
CA GLU A 267 17.47 15.93 11.20
C GLU A 267 16.57 16.46 10.07
N GLU A 268 16.90 17.66 9.58
CA GLU A 268 16.18 18.45 8.56
C GLU A 268 16.26 17.86 7.13
N ASP A 269 17.14 16.88 6.91
CA ASP A 269 17.49 16.37 5.57
C ASP A 269 17.32 14.85 5.39
N ALA A 270 16.63 14.18 6.32
CA ALA A 270 16.34 12.76 6.13
C ALA A 270 15.47 12.55 4.86
N PRO A 271 15.83 11.63 3.93
CA PRO A 271 14.99 11.29 2.78
C PRO A 271 13.76 10.56 3.29
N CYS A 272 12.78 11.32 3.75
CA CYS A 272 11.59 10.84 4.41
C CYS A 272 10.34 11.56 3.92
N VAL A 273 10.50 12.41 2.90
CA VAL A 273 9.42 13.15 2.28
C VAL A 273 9.57 13.15 0.76
N ARG A 274 8.45 13.10 0.05
CA ARG A 274 8.36 13.41 -1.38
C ARG A 274 7.11 14.24 -1.58
N VAL A 275 7.21 15.35 -2.30
CA VAL A 275 6.07 16.22 -2.55
C VAL A 275 5.83 16.27 -4.05
N VAL A 276 4.61 15.93 -4.45
CA VAL A 276 4.19 15.89 -5.85
C VAL A 276 2.95 16.75 -5.99
N SER A 277 2.87 17.53 -7.07
CA SER A 277 1.64 18.16 -7.51
C SER A 277 1.23 17.70 -8.90
N VAL A 278 -0.07 17.74 -9.16
CA VAL A 278 -0.66 17.59 -10.49
C VAL A 278 -1.55 18.81 -10.71
N ALA A 279 -1.26 19.59 -11.75
CA ALA A 279 -2.10 20.70 -12.16
C ALA A 279 -3.36 20.19 -12.88
N GLU A 280 -4.37 21.05 -13.05
CA GLU A 280 -5.65 20.69 -13.70
C GLU A 280 -5.44 20.17 -15.14
N ASP A 281 -4.44 20.69 -15.85
CA ASP A 281 -4.05 20.24 -17.19
C ASP A 281 -3.30 18.89 -17.21
N GLY A 282 -3.12 18.27 -16.04
CA GLY A 282 -2.44 16.99 -15.85
C GLY A 282 -0.91 17.11 -15.76
N VAL A 283 -0.35 18.33 -15.77
CA VAL A 283 1.10 18.51 -15.63
C VAL A 283 1.54 18.12 -14.22
N LEU A 284 2.43 17.14 -14.16
CA LEU A 284 2.98 16.62 -12.91
C LEU A 284 4.31 17.29 -12.57
N THR A 285 4.47 17.68 -11.30
CA THR A 285 5.72 18.24 -10.76
C THR A 285 6.13 17.52 -9.48
N GLU A 286 7.35 16.95 -9.44
CA GLU A 286 8.00 16.51 -8.19
C GLU A 286 8.82 17.68 -7.62
N HIS A 287 8.44 18.18 -6.44
CA HIS A 287 9.09 19.31 -5.78
C HIS A 287 10.30 18.85 -4.96
N THR A 288 11.40 18.61 -5.66
CA THR A 288 12.65 18.08 -5.09
C THR A 288 13.39 19.07 -4.18
N ASP A 289 13.02 20.34 -4.21
CA ASP A 289 13.60 21.41 -3.39
C ASP A 289 12.97 21.52 -2.00
N LEU A 290 11.82 20.88 -1.78
CA LEU A 290 11.12 20.89 -0.49
C LEU A 290 11.66 19.83 0.46
N LYS A 291 11.97 20.26 1.69
CA LYS A 291 12.54 19.43 2.74
C LYS A 291 11.64 19.40 3.96
N LEU A 292 11.57 18.25 4.64
CA LEU A 292 10.73 18.12 5.83
C LEU A 292 11.36 18.92 6.99
N PRO A 293 10.66 19.90 7.59
CA PRO A 293 11.19 20.68 8.69
C PRO A 293 11.63 19.79 9.87
N ALA A 294 12.64 20.23 10.63
CA ALA A 294 13.06 19.56 11.86
C ALA A 294 11.90 19.43 12.87
N LEU A 295 11.97 18.44 13.76
CA LEU A 295 11.03 18.33 14.88
C LEU A 295 11.22 19.54 15.82
N SER A 296 10.12 20.18 16.19
CA SER A 296 10.13 21.25 17.21
C SER A 296 10.46 20.71 18.60
N ASP A 297 10.92 21.57 19.51
CA ASP A 297 11.18 21.23 20.92
C ASP A 297 9.96 20.57 21.60
N VAL A 298 8.75 20.99 21.22
CA VAL A 298 7.49 20.40 21.71
C VAL A 298 7.34 18.94 21.29
N GLU A 299 7.70 18.62 20.06
CA GLU A 299 7.60 17.26 19.52
C GLU A 299 8.71 16.34 20.04
N LEU A 300 9.87 16.94 20.34
CA LEU A 300 11.03 16.28 20.94
C LEU A 300 10.89 16.05 22.45
N ALA A 301 10.09 16.84 23.17
CA ALA A 301 9.97 16.79 24.63
C ALA A 301 9.75 15.38 25.20
N PRO A 302 8.92 14.50 24.60
CA PRO A 302 8.74 13.14 25.12
C PRO A 302 9.94 12.23 24.88
N PHE A 303 10.74 12.48 23.84
CA PHE A 303 12.01 11.76 23.61
C PHE A 303 13.05 12.19 24.64
N HIS A 304 13.17 13.48 24.92
CA HIS A 304 14.05 14.00 25.96
C HIS A 304 13.67 13.46 27.34
N ALA A 305 12.38 13.42 27.68
CA ALA A 305 11.90 12.86 28.94
C ALA A 305 12.26 11.36 29.10
N ALA A 306 12.12 10.57 28.02
CA ALA A 306 12.49 9.15 28.03
C ALA A 306 14.00 8.93 28.16
N LEU A 307 14.84 9.72 27.47
CA LEU A 307 16.30 9.67 27.59
C LEU A 307 16.76 10.05 28.99
N SER A 308 16.19 11.10 29.58
CA SER A 308 16.46 11.51 30.95
C SER A 308 16.14 10.39 31.93
N ALA A 309 14.96 9.75 31.82
CA ALA A 309 14.59 8.62 32.68
C ALA A 309 15.55 7.41 32.56
N VAL A 310 16.04 7.11 31.36
CA VAL A 310 17.03 6.03 31.15
C VAL A 310 18.38 6.38 31.77
N HIS A 311 18.78 7.65 31.74
CA HIS A 311 19.99 8.13 32.40
C HIS A 311 19.88 8.03 33.93
N THR A 312 18.74 8.40 34.52
CA THR A 312 18.52 8.30 35.98
C THR A 312 18.61 6.86 36.46
N VAL A 313 18.00 5.90 35.74
CA VAL A 313 18.06 4.47 36.07
C VAL A 313 19.49 3.90 35.94
N LYS A 314 20.30 4.41 35.00
CA LYS A 314 21.70 4.03 34.86
C LYS A 314 22.59 4.58 35.97
N GLU A 315 22.30 5.77 36.50
CA GLU A 315 23.04 6.32 37.65
C GLU A 315 22.68 5.63 38.97
N GLU A 316 21.40 5.31 39.18
CA GLU A 316 20.96 4.57 40.38
C GLU A 316 21.54 3.15 40.43
N ARG A 317 21.76 2.49 39.28
CA ARG A 317 22.42 1.17 39.20
C ARG A 317 23.94 1.20 39.39
N LYS A 318 24.56 2.38 39.40
CA LYS A 318 26.00 2.55 39.64
C LYS A 318 26.33 2.93 41.08
N ARG A 319 25.31 3.19 41.91
CA ARG A 319 25.43 3.40 43.36
C ARG A 319 25.11 2.11 44.10
#